data_AF-A0A849Z7N8-F1
#
_entry.id   AF-A0A849Z7N8-F1
#
_cell.length_a   1.000
_cell.length_b   1.000
_cell.length_c   1.000
_cell.angle_alpha   90.00
_cell.angle_beta   90.00
_cell.angle_gamma   90.00
#
_symmetry.space_group_name_H-M   'P 1'
#
loop_
_entity.id
_entity.type
_entity.pdbx_description
1 polymer ?
#
loop_
_entity_poly.entity_id
_entity_poly.type
_entity_poly.pdbx_seq_one_letter_code
_entity_poly.pdbx_strand_id
1 'polypeptide(L)'
;MLPWILMPSSACLVTSSPTFDEREQTKPFLDFESAIPDPREIHIISSTVDRETFSAQVRSEDVFEKVKVRAFVDYGKCNLAGQPFDTPHFGNDLDASTFEDTGRVAETTVILDGLPIGCHRITLIATHEFDDFTGCPVDPDDFTQITWNVLICNSDDPEAQDCVFDPLTCPAVEASCTNRTACEP
;
A
#
# COMPACT_ATOMS: atom_id res chain seq x y z
N MET A 1 -0.61 35.86 -66.63
CA MET A 1 -1.79 35.08 -66.23
C MET A 1 -1.31 33.68 -65.87
N LEU A 2 -1.22 33.36 -64.57
CA LEU A 2 -0.88 32.00 -64.11
C LEU A 2 -2.17 31.21 -63.84
N PRO A 3 -2.27 29.94 -64.28
CA PRO A 3 -3.44 29.12 -64.03
C PRO A 3 -3.37 28.54 -62.60
N TRP A 4 -4.43 28.72 -61.84
CA TRP A 4 -4.60 28.10 -60.52
C TRP A 4 -5.09 26.67 -60.71
N ILE A 5 -4.31 25.69 -60.24
CA ILE A 5 -4.69 24.28 -60.22
C ILE A 5 -5.40 24.01 -58.89
N LEU A 6 -6.71 23.77 -58.94
CA LEU A 6 -7.51 23.32 -57.81
C LEU A 6 -7.27 21.82 -57.59
N MET A 7 -6.67 21.45 -56.47
CA MET A 7 -6.57 20.04 -56.04
C MET A 7 -7.87 19.64 -55.32
N PRO A 8 -8.63 18.66 -55.81
CA PRO A 8 -9.79 18.14 -55.09
C PRO A 8 -9.33 17.32 -53.89
N SER A 9 -9.57 17.82 -52.68
CA SER A 9 -9.39 17.06 -51.44
C SER A 9 -10.55 16.07 -51.28
N SER A 10 -10.28 14.77 -51.43
CA SER A 10 -11.21 13.70 -51.06
C SER A 10 -11.33 13.62 -49.54
N ALA A 11 -12.45 14.11 -48.99
CA ALA A 11 -12.78 13.95 -47.58
C ALA A 11 -13.48 12.60 -47.37
N CYS A 12 -12.83 11.67 -46.69
CA CYS A 12 -13.46 10.46 -46.19
C CYS A 12 -14.20 10.78 -44.89
N LEU A 13 -15.52 10.63 -44.92
CA LEU A 13 -16.38 10.80 -43.75
C LEU A 13 -16.33 9.51 -42.94
N VAL A 14 -15.58 9.50 -41.83
CA VAL A 14 -15.52 8.37 -40.90
C VAL A 14 -16.78 8.40 -40.04
N THR A 15 -17.74 7.52 -40.32
CA THR A 15 -19.03 7.44 -39.61
C THR A 15 -19.05 6.43 -38.47
N SER A 16 -18.01 5.62 -38.29
CA SER A 16 -17.95 4.71 -37.16
C SER A 16 -17.46 5.47 -35.93
N SER A 17 -18.32 5.61 -34.93
CA SER A 17 -17.89 5.93 -33.58
C SER A 17 -16.83 4.91 -33.18
N PRO A 18 -15.63 5.33 -32.72
CA PRO A 18 -14.69 4.37 -32.15
C PRO A 18 -15.40 3.60 -31.05
N THR A 19 -15.36 2.26 -31.14
CA THR A 19 -15.79 1.40 -30.05
C THR A 19 -14.72 1.56 -28.98
N PHE A 20 -15.01 2.31 -27.92
CA PHE A 20 -14.15 2.35 -26.76
C PHE A 20 -14.46 1.11 -25.93
N ASP A 21 -13.46 0.26 -25.75
CA ASP A 21 -13.55 -0.81 -24.77
C ASP A 21 -13.74 -0.18 -23.38
N GLU A 22 -14.61 -0.79 -22.58
CA GLU A 22 -14.80 -0.38 -21.20
C GLU A 22 -13.49 -0.57 -20.46
N ARG A 23 -13.06 0.44 -19.69
CA ARG A 23 -11.80 0.34 -18.96
C ARG A 23 -11.97 -0.68 -17.85
N GLU A 24 -11.09 -1.67 -17.82
CA GLU A 24 -11.04 -2.65 -16.75
C GLU A 24 -10.40 -2.03 -15.50
N GLN A 25 -11.01 -2.26 -14.34
CA GLN A 25 -10.42 -1.89 -13.07
C GLN A 25 -9.13 -2.70 -12.86
N THR A 26 -8.09 -2.04 -12.38
CA THR A 26 -6.82 -2.69 -12.07
C THR A 26 -6.53 -2.58 -10.59
N LYS A 27 -5.96 -3.62 -10.00
CA LYS A 27 -5.51 -3.54 -8.61
C LYS A 27 -4.56 -2.35 -8.36
N PRO A 28 -4.59 -1.76 -7.15
CA PRO A 28 -3.61 -0.76 -6.75
C PRO A 28 -2.18 -1.28 -6.89
N PHE A 29 -1.28 -0.40 -7.32
CA PHE A 29 0.16 -0.64 -7.37
C PHE A 29 0.90 0.41 -6.55
N LEU A 30 1.47 -0.01 -5.40
CA LEU A 30 2.34 0.82 -4.58
C LEU A 30 3.74 0.80 -5.17
N ASP A 31 4.28 1.98 -5.46
CA ASP A 31 5.62 2.12 -6.00
C ASP A 31 6.66 2.02 -4.87
N PHE A 32 7.32 0.86 -4.79
CA PHE A 32 8.35 0.54 -3.81
C PHE A 32 9.50 1.56 -3.78
N GLU A 33 9.87 2.14 -4.92
CA GLU A 33 10.98 3.09 -5.00
C GLU A 33 10.61 4.47 -4.43
N SER A 34 9.30 4.76 -4.33
CA SER A 34 8.78 6.00 -3.74
C SER A 34 8.47 5.90 -2.26
N ALA A 35 8.67 4.72 -1.67
CA ALA A 35 8.28 4.42 -0.31
C ALA A 35 9.12 5.20 0.71
N ILE A 36 8.44 5.75 1.73
CA ILE A 36 9.05 6.48 2.85
C ILE A 36 8.51 5.89 4.15
N PRO A 37 9.38 5.48 5.09
CA PRO A 37 10.85 5.36 5.00
C PRO A 37 11.29 4.33 3.92
N ASP A 38 12.59 4.17 3.63
CA ASP A 38 13.05 3.18 2.63
C ASP A 38 12.82 1.74 3.15
N PRO A 39 11.98 0.93 2.50
CA PRO A 39 11.69 -0.45 2.92
C PRO A 39 12.87 -1.42 2.77
N ARG A 40 13.96 -1.02 2.12
CA ARG A 40 15.20 -1.81 2.01
C ARG A 40 16.08 -1.71 3.27
N GLU A 41 15.84 -0.70 4.08
CA GLU A 41 16.59 -0.44 5.31
C GLU A 41 15.79 -0.87 6.54
N ILE A 42 16.50 -1.21 7.61
CA ILE A 42 15.88 -1.40 8.92
C ILE A 42 15.60 -0.02 9.48
N HIS A 43 14.33 0.29 9.69
CA HIS A 43 13.94 1.59 10.22
C HIS A 43 14.00 1.56 11.75
N ILE A 44 15.02 2.19 12.32
CA ILE A 44 15.23 2.25 13.77
C ILE A 44 14.47 3.45 14.33
N ILE A 45 13.62 3.19 15.32
CA ILE A 45 12.77 4.19 15.96
C ILE A 45 13.02 4.17 17.47
N SER A 46 13.16 5.35 18.07
CA SER A 46 13.20 5.50 19.53
C SER A 46 11.83 5.27 20.14
N SER A 47 11.77 4.59 21.29
CA SER A 47 10.54 4.36 22.06
C SER A 47 9.88 5.65 22.55
N THR A 48 10.57 6.78 22.46
CA THR A 48 10.01 8.12 22.76
C THR A 48 9.22 8.72 21.59
N VAL A 49 9.28 8.12 20.41
CA VAL A 49 8.50 8.52 19.23
C VAL A 49 7.13 7.86 19.30
N ASP A 50 6.09 8.66 19.47
CA ASP A 50 4.72 8.14 19.61
C ASP A 50 4.12 7.68 18.28
N ARG A 51 4.58 8.23 17.15
CA ARG A 51 3.97 8.06 15.83
C ARG A 51 4.99 8.16 14.71
N GLU A 52 4.81 7.34 13.68
CA GLU A 52 5.62 7.37 12.47
C GLU A 52 4.73 7.24 11.23
N THR A 53 5.10 7.93 10.15
CA THR A 53 4.32 7.94 8.91
C THR A 53 4.97 7.03 7.88
N PHE A 54 4.17 6.14 7.30
CA PHE A 54 4.55 5.25 6.22
C PHE A 54 3.76 5.62 4.98
N SER A 55 4.46 5.80 3.85
CA SER A 55 3.83 6.22 2.61
C SER A 55 4.50 5.63 1.38
N ALA A 56 3.77 5.58 0.27
CA ALA A 56 4.27 5.31 -1.06
C ALA A 56 3.32 5.88 -2.12
N GLN A 57 3.80 6.17 -3.32
CA GLN A 57 2.95 6.51 -4.45
C GLN A 57 2.11 5.31 -4.87
N VAL A 58 0.88 5.56 -5.32
CA VAL A 58 -0.03 4.52 -5.82
C VAL A 58 -0.51 4.83 -7.23
N ARG A 59 -0.61 3.79 -8.05
CA ARG A 59 -1.17 3.84 -9.40
C ARG A 59 -2.21 2.74 -9.59
N SER A 60 -3.30 3.07 -10.26
CA SER A 60 -4.42 2.17 -10.55
C SER A 60 -5.40 2.82 -11.49
N GLU A 61 -6.08 2.02 -12.31
CA GLU A 61 -7.34 2.37 -12.97
C GLU A 61 -8.50 1.96 -12.06
N ASP A 62 -9.19 2.94 -11.45
CA ASP A 62 -10.11 2.64 -10.35
C ASP A 62 -11.59 2.56 -10.77
N VAL A 63 -11.93 2.96 -12.00
CA VAL A 63 -13.31 2.91 -12.53
C VAL A 63 -14.34 3.54 -11.56
N PHE A 64 -14.03 4.74 -11.06
CA PHE A 64 -14.83 5.50 -10.08
C PHE A 64 -14.84 4.97 -8.64
N GLU A 65 -14.09 3.92 -8.32
CA GLU A 65 -13.91 3.45 -6.95
C GLU A 65 -12.73 4.15 -6.26
N LYS A 66 -12.77 4.23 -4.94
CA LYS A 66 -11.65 4.79 -4.17
C LYS A 66 -10.64 3.70 -3.87
N VAL A 67 -9.38 4.08 -3.72
CA VAL A 67 -8.36 3.21 -3.12
C VAL A 67 -8.31 3.49 -1.63
N LYS A 68 -8.55 2.46 -0.82
CA LYS A 68 -8.45 2.49 0.63
C LYS A 68 -7.05 2.07 1.06
N VAL A 69 -6.51 2.73 2.07
CA VAL A 69 -5.16 2.49 2.57
C VAL A 69 -5.21 2.13 4.06
N ARG A 70 -4.51 1.06 4.46
CA ARG A 70 -4.32 0.68 5.87
C ARG A 70 -2.89 0.22 6.10
N ALA A 71 -2.33 0.55 7.27
CA ALA A 71 -1.14 -0.14 7.77
C ALA A 71 -1.51 -1.16 8.85
N PHE A 72 -0.71 -2.21 8.94
CA PHE A 72 -0.84 -3.25 9.94
C PHE A 72 0.48 -3.44 10.66
N VAL A 73 0.42 -3.47 12.00
CA VAL A 73 1.55 -3.86 12.84
C VAL A 73 1.58 -5.38 12.97
N ASP A 74 2.77 -5.95 12.79
CA ASP A 74 3.07 -7.37 12.88
C ASP A 74 2.17 -8.25 11.99
N TYR A 75 1.93 -7.76 10.77
CA TYR A 75 1.24 -8.52 9.73
C TYR A 75 1.97 -9.86 9.48
N GLY A 76 1.28 -10.98 9.67
CA GLY A 76 1.92 -12.27 9.86
C GLY A 76 1.47 -13.01 11.12
N LYS A 77 1.08 -12.26 12.15
CA LYS A 77 0.76 -12.76 13.49
C LYS A 77 -0.74 -12.71 13.74
N CYS A 78 -1.32 -13.84 14.11
CA CYS A 78 -2.75 -13.90 14.42
C CYS A 78 -3.03 -13.25 15.78
N ASN A 79 -3.98 -12.32 15.82
CA ASN A 79 -4.48 -11.75 17.08
C ASN A 79 -5.62 -12.58 17.69
N LEU A 80 -6.12 -12.16 18.84
CA LEU A 80 -7.21 -12.86 19.56
C LEU A 80 -8.53 -12.90 18.78
N ALA A 81 -8.70 -12.06 17.77
CA ALA A 81 -9.87 -12.03 16.89
C ALA A 81 -9.68 -12.88 15.61
N GLY A 82 -8.55 -13.59 15.48
CA GLY A 82 -8.24 -14.39 14.29
C GLY A 82 -7.85 -13.55 13.06
N GLN A 83 -7.48 -12.29 13.24
CA GLN A 83 -6.98 -11.43 12.15
C GLN A 83 -5.47 -11.63 11.99
N PRO A 84 -4.91 -11.55 10.77
CA PRO A 84 -3.50 -11.86 10.49
C PRO A 84 -2.54 -10.70 10.83
N PHE A 85 -2.90 -9.84 11.76
CA PHE A 85 -2.12 -8.71 12.23
C PHE A 85 -2.46 -8.41 13.69
N ASP A 86 -1.59 -7.66 14.37
CA ASP A 86 -1.83 -7.22 15.74
C ASP A 86 -2.79 -6.03 15.78
N THR A 87 -2.38 -4.90 15.20
CA THR A 87 -3.12 -3.62 15.26
C THR A 87 -3.25 -2.98 13.86
N PRO A 88 -4.46 -2.55 13.45
CA PRO A 88 -4.66 -1.81 12.20
C PRO A 88 -4.60 -0.29 12.39
N HIS A 89 -4.09 0.42 11.38
CA HIS A 89 -4.06 1.88 11.30
C HIS A 89 -4.66 2.35 9.98
N PHE A 90 -5.68 3.21 10.06
CA PHE A 90 -6.40 3.72 8.89
C PHE A 90 -5.63 4.86 8.24
N GLY A 91 -5.32 4.70 6.96
CA GLY A 91 -4.69 5.72 6.13
C GLY A 91 -5.69 6.66 5.48
N ASN A 92 -5.21 7.40 4.48
CA ASN A 92 -6.07 8.23 3.63
C ASN A 92 -6.81 7.37 2.58
N ASP A 93 -8.08 7.72 2.33
CA ASP A 93 -8.79 7.26 1.14
C ASP A 93 -8.38 8.12 -0.05
N LEU A 94 -8.01 7.48 -1.15
CA LEU A 94 -7.61 8.13 -2.38
C LEU A 94 -8.77 8.11 -3.37
N ASP A 95 -9.09 9.28 -3.91
CA ASP A 95 -10.11 9.39 -4.94
C ASP A 95 -9.73 8.60 -6.20
N ALA A 96 -10.76 8.13 -6.90
CA ALA A 96 -10.63 7.41 -8.16
C ALA A 96 -9.81 8.21 -9.18
N SER A 97 -8.88 7.54 -9.83
CA SER A 97 -8.05 8.08 -10.90
C SER A 97 -7.72 7.01 -11.93
N THR A 98 -6.85 7.36 -12.86
CA THR A 98 -6.36 6.47 -13.92
C THR A 98 -4.96 5.99 -13.63
N PHE A 99 -4.53 4.91 -14.29
CA PHE A 99 -3.20 4.33 -14.04
C PHE A 99 -2.02 5.30 -14.29
N GLU A 100 -2.22 6.27 -15.20
CA GLU A 100 -1.24 7.31 -15.56
C GLU A 100 -1.07 8.41 -14.49
N ASP A 101 -1.92 8.44 -13.45
CA ASP A 101 -1.79 9.42 -12.37
C ASP A 101 -0.73 8.98 -11.36
N THR A 102 0.42 9.65 -11.40
CA THR A 102 1.56 9.42 -10.50
C THR A 102 1.56 10.35 -9.27
N GLY A 103 0.53 11.17 -9.09
CA GLY A 103 0.50 12.19 -8.03
C GLY A 103 -0.10 11.72 -6.70
N ARG A 104 -0.66 10.51 -6.67
CA ARG A 104 -1.39 9.98 -5.50
C ARG A 104 -0.44 9.27 -4.54
N VAL A 105 -0.54 9.62 -3.26
CA VAL A 105 0.28 9.06 -2.19
C VAL A 105 -0.61 8.32 -1.21
N ALA A 106 -0.42 7.00 -1.10
CA ALA A 106 -0.99 6.19 -0.05
C ALA A 106 -0.17 6.41 1.22
N GLU A 107 -0.80 6.91 2.27
CA GLU A 107 -0.14 7.32 3.51
C GLU A 107 -0.95 6.88 4.73
N THR A 108 -0.24 6.48 5.78
CA THR A 108 -0.83 6.22 7.08
C THR A 108 0.14 6.55 8.19
N THR A 109 -0.39 6.99 9.32
CA THR A 109 0.39 7.25 10.53
C THR A 109 0.15 6.13 11.52
N VAL A 110 1.20 5.36 11.81
CA VAL A 110 1.18 4.27 12.78
C VAL A 110 1.43 4.86 14.17
N ILE A 111 0.63 4.43 15.14
CA ILE A 111 0.85 4.77 16.56
C ILE A 111 1.81 3.73 17.12
N LEU A 112 2.98 4.19 17.56
CA LEU A 112 4.03 3.36 18.12
C LEU A 112 4.02 3.34 19.64
N ASP A 113 3.34 4.31 20.27
CA ASP A 113 3.13 4.32 21.72
C ASP A 113 2.49 3.00 22.20
N GLY A 114 3.13 2.36 23.17
CA GLY A 114 2.73 1.07 23.71
C GLY A 114 3.20 -0.16 22.93
N LEU A 115 3.86 -0.01 21.77
CA LEU A 115 4.52 -1.14 21.13
C LEU A 115 5.72 -1.60 21.97
N PRO A 116 5.91 -2.93 22.16
CA PRO A 116 7.07 -3.44 22.85
C PRO A 116 8.39 -3.01 22.19
N ILE A 117 9.45 -2.89 22.98
CA ILE A 117 10.81 -2.77 22.45
C ILE A 117 11.14 -4.05 21.67
N GLY A 118 11.68 -3.92 20.46
CA GLY A 118 12.03 -5.05 19.61
C GLY A 118 11.73 -4.83 18.13
N CYS A 119 11.83 -5.91 17.35
CA CYS A 119 11.53 -5.88 15.93
C CYS A 119 10.03 -6.03 15.65
N HIS A 120 9.51 -5.12 14.83
CA HIS A 120 8.14 -5.11 14.34
C HIS A 120 8.11 -5.08 12.82
N ARG A 121 6.98 -5.49 12.26
CA ARG A 121 6.73 -5.39 10.82
C ARG A 121 5.55 -4.50 10.54
N ILE A 122 5.79 -3.40 9.86
CA ILE A 122 4.73 -2.50 9.43
C ILE A 122 4.42 -2.84 7.98
N THR A 123 3.16 -3.15 7.67
CA THR A 123 2.73 -3.46 6.29
C THR A 123 1.65 -2.50 5.85
N LEU A 124 1.94 -1.67 4.84
CA LEU A 124 0.97 -0.81 4.17
C LEU A 124 0.29 -1.62 3.07
N ILE A 125 -1.03 -1.64 3.07
CA ILE A 125 -1.87 -2.30 2.06
C ILE A 125 -2.75 -1.25 1.39
N ALA A 126 -2.85 -1.35 0.07
CA ALA A 126 -3.80 -0.59 -0.75
C ALA A 126 -4.71 -1.57 -1.52
N THR A 127 -6.01 -1.33 -1.46
CA THR A 127 -7.09 -2.13 -2.10
C THR A 127 -8.30 -1.23 -2.34
N HIS A 128 -9.24 -1.60 -3.20
CA HIS A 128 -10.49 -0.84 -3.32
C HIS A 128 -11.44 -1.07 -2.14
N GLU A 129 -11.41 -2.26 -1.54
CA GLU A 129 -12.30 -2.61 -0.44
C GLU A 129 -11.63 -3.50 0.61
N PHE A 130 -11.80 -3.12 1.89
CA PHE A 130 -11.42 -3.96 3.02
C PHE A 130 -12.67 -4.57 3.65
N ASP A 131 -12.59 -5.84 4.03
CA ASP A 131 -13.58 -6.49 4.87
C ASP A 131 -13.50 -5.90 6.28
N ASP A 132 -14.61 -5.33 6.75
CA ASP A 132 -14.66 -4.60 8.03
C ASP A 132 -14.43 -5.50 9.25
N PHE A 133 -14.67 -6.81 9.12
CA PHE A 133 -14.50 -7.75 10.21
C PHE A 133 -13.06 -8.26 10.33
N THR A 134 -12.50 -8.74 9.23
CA THR A 134 -11.15 -9.32 9.16
C THR A 134 -10.06 -8.27 9.00
N GLY A 135 -10.42 -7.08 8.50
CA GLY A 135 -9.48 -6.03 8.12
C GLY A 135 -8.69 -6.31 6.85
N CYS A 136 -8.94 -7.43 6.17
CA CYS A 136 -8.27 -7.85 4.96
C CYS A 136 -8.92 -7.31 3.69
N PRO A 137 -8.22 -7.23 2.55
CA PRO A 137 -8.85 -6.98 1.26
C PRO A 137 -10.02 -7.96 1.03
N VAL A 138 -11.14 -7.44 0.49
CA VAL A 138 -12.31 -8.28 0.15
C VAL A 138 -11.95 -9.21 -1.00
N ASP A 139 -11.28 -8.68 -2.03
CA ASP A 139 -10.78 -9.46 -3.15
C ASP A 139 -9.27 -9.73 -2.96
N PRO A 140 -8.85 -11.02 -2.89
CA PRO A 140 -7.45 -11.40 -2.71
C PRO A 140 -6.55 -11.09 -3.91
N ASP A 141 -7.11 -10.78 -5.08
CA ASP A 141 -6.35 -10.37 -6.26
C ASP A 141 -6.31 -8.83 -6.42
N ASP A 142 -7.14 -8.10 -5.68
CA ASP A 142 -7.27 -6.64 -5.71
C ASP A 142 -6.52 -5.93 -4.58
N PHE A 143 -5.25 -6.27 -4.39
CA PHE A 143 -4.42 -5.49 -3.47
C PHE A 143 -2.93 -5.54 -3.83
N THR A 144 -2.21 -4.63 -3.18
CA THR A 144 -0.76 -4.60 -3.15
C THR A 144 -0.30 -4.19 -1.76
N GLN A 145 0.95 -4.48 -1.44
CA GLN A 145 1.50 -4.16 -0.14
C GLN A 145 2.99 -3.82 -0.19
N ILE A 146 3.43 -3.00 0.75
CA ILE A 146 4.84 -2.76 1.08
C ILE A 146 5.03 -3.05 2.57
N THR A 147 6.13 -3.70 2.92
CA THR A 147 6.45 -4.05 4.31
C THR A 147 7.80 -3.45 4.70
N TRP A 148 7.84 -2.84 5.88
CA TRP A 148 9.04 -2.34 6.54
C TRP A 148 9.39 -3.21 7.73
N ASN A 149 10.69 -3.38 7.98
CA ASN A 149 11.19 -3.90 9.24
C ASN A 149 11.53 -2.71 10.13
N VAL A 150 10.87 -2.63 11.28
CA VAL A 150 11.01 -1.53 12.24
C VAL A 150 11.65 -2.08 13.50
N LEU A 151 12.67 -1.41 14.02
CA LEU A 151 13.27 -1.75 15.32
C LEU A 151 12.95 -0.63 16.30
N ILE A 152 12.17 -0.93 17.34
CA ILE A 152 11.87 0.00 18.43
C ILE A 152 12.89 -0.19 19.54
N CYS A 153 13.61 0.87 19.91
CA CYS A 153 14.66 0.85 20.93
C CYS A 153 14.30 1.72 22.14
N ASN A 154 14.78 1.40 23.34
CA ASN A 154 14.48 2.20 24.54
C ASN A 154 15.28 3.51 24.62
N SER A 155 16.32 3.63 23.80
CA SER A 155 17.20 4.79 23.77
C SER A 155 17.30 5.37 22.37
N ASP A 156 17.62 6.66 22.31
CA ASP A 156 17.96 7.35 21.06
C ASP A 156 19.35 6.94 20.53
N ASP A 157 20.09 6.11 21.28
CA ASP A 157 21.42 5.64 20.92
C ASP A 157 21.33 4.30 20.15
N PRO A 158 21.63 4.29 18.83
CA PRO A 158 21.58 3.08 18.02
C PRO A 158 22.65 2.05 18.39
N GLU A 159 23.67 2.41 19.18
CA GLU A 159 24.68 1.48 19.68
C GLU A 159 24.31 0.88 21.05
N ALA A 160 23.19 1.31 21.63
CA ALA A 160 22.75 0.78 22.91
C ALA A 160 22.42 -0.72 22.81
N GLN A 161 22.71 -1.44 23.88
CA GLN A 161 22.61 -2.91 23.89
C GLN A 161 21.18 -3.42 23.66
N ASP A 162 20.17 -2.59 23.94
CA ASP A 162 18.75 -2.84 23.67
C ASP A 162 18.34 -2.53 22.22
N CYS A 163 19.25 -2.02 21.39
CA CYS A 163 19.02 -1.57 20.01
C CYS A 163 19.76 -2.44 18.97
N VAL A 164 20.03 -3.71 19.30
CA VAL A 164 20.64 -4.69 18.40
C VAL A 164 19.55 -5.39 17.58
N PHE A 165 19.55 -5.15 16.26
CA PHE A 165 18.64 -5.85 15.35
C PHE A 165 18.99 -7.34 15.22
N ASP A 166 18.03 -8.20 15.51
CA ASP A 166 18.08 -9.62 15.13
C ASP A 166 16.91 -9.92 14.17
N PRO A 167 17.16 -10.17 12.88
CA PRO A 167 16.10 -10.45 11.91
C PRO A 167 15.25 -11.68 12.27
N LEU A 168 15.79 -12.61 13.07
CA LEU A 168 15.05 -13.78 13.53
C LEU A 168 14.02 -13.45 14.61
N THR A 169 14.09 -12.27 15.22
CA THR A 169 13.13 -11.79 16.22
C THR A 169 11.95 -11.06 15.59
N CYS A 170 12.06 -10.65 14.33
CA CYS A 170 10.95 -10.06 13.60
C CYS A 170 9.87 -11.13 13.38
N PRO A 171 8.57 -10.80 13.56
CA PRO A 171 7.50 -11.76 13.33
C PRO A 171 7.59 -12.41 11.95
N ALA A 172 7.57 -13.74 11.91
CA ALA A 172 7.55 -14.50 10.66
C ALA A 172 6.22 -14.25 9.90
N VAL A 173 6.24 -14.35 8.56
CA VAL A 173 4.98 -14.32 7.78
C VAL A 173 4.36 -15.72 7.83
N GLU A 174 3.66 -16.04 8.92
CA GLU A 174 2.95 -17.32 9.03
C GLU A 174 1.48 -17.17 8.59
N ALA A 175 0.88 -16.02 8.88
CA ALA A 175 -0.47 -15.65 8.44
C ALA A 175 -0.48 -14.50 7.43
N SER A 176 -1.46 -14.50 6.53
CA SER A 176 -1.71 -13.38 5.61
C SER A 176 -3.18 -13.34 5.26
N CYS A 177 -3.64 -12.22 4.70
CA CYS A 177 -5.01 -12.08 4.23
C CYS A 177 -5.39 -13.09 3.14
N THR A 178 -4.39 -13.61 2.42
CA THR A 178 -4.53 -14.69 1.44
C THR A 178 -4.45 -16.10 2.05
N ASN A 179 -4.01 -16.25 3.30
CA ASN A 179 -3.88 -17.53 3.99
C ASN A 179 -4.62 -17.51 5.34
N ARG A 180 -5.95 -17.39 5.30
CA ARG A 180 -6.80 -17.22 6.49
C ARG A 180 -6.80 -18.44 7.42
N THR A 181 -6.55 -19.64 6.91
CA THR A 181 -6.48 -20.88 7.71
C THR A 181 -5.36 -20.84 8.74
N ALA A 182 -4.36 -19.98 8.58
CA ALA A 182 -3.28 -19.80 9.54
C ALA A 182 -3.77 -19.20 10.89
N CYS A 183 -4.92 -18.51 10.90
CA CYS A 183 -5.50 -17.92 12.11
C CYS A 183 -6.73 -18.66 12.63
N GLU A 184 -7.07 -19.81 12.04
CA GLU A 184 -8.11 -20.68 12.58
C GLU A 184 -7.56 -21.45 13.80
N PRO A 185 -8.27 -21.45 14.95
CA PRO A 185 -7.82 -22.08 16.19
C PRO A 185 -7.78 -23.62 16.16
#